data_AF-A0AAU5YZB6-F1
#
_entry.id   AF-A0AAU5YZB6-F1
#
_cell.length_a   1.000
_cell.length_b   1.000
_cell.length_c   1.000
_cell.angle_alpha   90.00
_cell.angle_beta   90.00
_cell.angle_gamma   90.00
#
_symmetry.space_group_name_H-M   'P 1'
#
loop_
_entity.id
_entity.type
_entity.pdbx_description
1 polymer ?
#
loop_
_entity_poly.entity_id
_entity_poly.type
_entity_poly.pdbx_seq_one_letter_code
_entity_poly.pdbx_strand_id
1 'polypeptide(L)'
;MASDKARKLFEALDLDENGTLTREEVITALRTRGPSLAASGDLPFWGVVDADASSALFDAAGQNGDSVLTLEEFAAVVDRRFGWR
;
A
#
# COMPACT_ATOMS: atom_id res chain seq x y z
N MET A 1 6.13 -13.04 8.47
CA MET A 1 4.81 -12.59 8.94
C MET A 1 4.67 -11.14 8.56
N ALA A 2 3.57 -10.75 7.91
CA ALA A 2 3.30 -9.34 7.63
C ALA A 2 3.12 -8.59 8.96
N SER A 3 3.77 -7.43 9.12
CA SER A 3 3.60 -6.62 10.33
C SER A 3 2.20 -5.99 10.37
N ASP A 4 1.61 -5.85 11.56
CA ASP A 4 0.22 -5.37 11.73
C ASP A 4 -0.05 -4.01 11.07
N LYS A 5 0.98 -3.17 10.94
CA LYS A 5 0.91 -1.89 10.23
C LYS A 5 0.70 -2.09 8.73
N ALA A 6 1.41 -3.03 8.13
CA ALA A 6 1.25 -3.36 6.71
C ALA A 6 -0.16 -3.89 6.44
N ARG A 7 -0.70 -4.73 7.34
CA ARG A 7 -2.06 -5.26 7.22
C ARG A 7 -3.13 -4.18 7.32
N LYS A 8 -3.07 -3.30 8.33
CA LYS A 8 -4.01 -2.17 8.44
C LYS A 8 -3.95 -1.26 7.23
N LEU A 9 -2.74 -1.05 6.71
CA LEU A 9 -2.55 -0.21 5.53
C LEU A 9 -3.15 -0.87 4.29
N PHE A 10 -2.93 -2.17 4.12
CA PHE A 10 -3.52 -2.97 3.05
C PHE A 10 -5.04 -2.92 3.10
N GLU A 11 -5.64 -3.18 4.27
CA GLU A 11 -7.10 -3.10 4.51
C GLU A 11 -7.66 -1.70 4.23
N ALA A 12 -6.86 -0.64 4.41
CA ALA A 12 -7.29 0.73 4.10
C ALA A 12 -7.21 1.07 2.61
N LEU A 13 -6.35 0.37 1.86
CA LEU A 13 -6.17 0.55 0.42
C LEU A 13 -7.10 -0.35 -0.40
N ASP A 14 -7.46 -1.50 0.15
CA ASP A 14 -8.38 -2.48 -0.43
C ASP A 14 -9.81 -1.91 -0.35
N LEU A 15 -10.31 -1.41 -1.48
CA LEU A 15 -11.59 -0.72 -1.52
C LEU A 15 -12.77 -1.69 -1.68
N ASP A 16 -12.54 -2.81 -2.34
CA ASP A 16 -13.54 -3.84 -2.57
C ASP A 16 -13.45 -5.01 -1.57
N GLU A 17 -12.46 -4.99 -0.68
CA GLU A 17 -12.20 -5.98 0.37
C GLU A 17 -11.99 -7.40 -0.20
N ASN A 18 -11.43 -7.49 -1.42
CA ASN A 18 -11.21 -8.75 -2.11
C ASN A 18 -9.92 -9.47 -1.66
N GLY A 19 -9.07 -8.81 -0.85
CA GLY A 19 -7.81 -9.35 -0.36
C GLY A 19 -6.61 -9.17 -1.32
N THR A 20 -6.77 -8.37 -2.37
CA THR A 20 -5.75 -7.98 -3.36
C THR A 20 -5.87 -6.49 -3.67
N LEU A 21 -4.75 -5.84 -3.95
CA LEU A 21 -4.73 -4.43 -4.33
C LEU A 21 -4.47 -4.30 -5.82
N THR A 22 -5.41 -3.72 -6.56
CA THR A 22 -5.16 -3.28 -7.93
C THR A 22 -4.47 -1.91 -7.96
N ARG A 23 -3.80 -1.59 -9.06
CA ARG A 23 -3.20 -0.27 -9.26
C ARG A 23 -4.22 0.86 -9.11
N GLU A 24 -5.42 0.65 -9.62
CA GLU A 24 -6.51 1.63 -9.56
C GLU A 24 -6.98 1.86 -8.12
N GLU A 25 -7.10 0.80 -7.33
CA GLU A 25 -7.47 0.90 -5.91
C GLU A 25 -6.41 1.61 -5.10
N VAL A 26 -5.13 1.29 -5.29
CA VAL A 26 -4.04 1.98 -4.60
C VAL A 26 -4.05 3.48 -4.92
N ILE A 27 -4.16 3.85 -6.19
CA ILE A 27 -4.20 5.27 -6.59
C ILE A 27 -5.44 5.96 -6.02
N THR A 28 -6.61 5.32 -6.11
CA THR A 28 -7.89 5.89 -5.66
C THR A 28 -7.92 6.02 -4.13
N ALA A 29 -7.55 4.97 -3.40
CA ALA A 29 -7.49 4.97 -1.96
C ALA A 29 -6.46 5.97 -1.44
N LEU A 30 -5.30 6.13 -2.09
CA LEU A 30 -4.32 7.15 -1.67
C LEU A 30 -4.79 8.58 -1.94
N ARG A 31 -5.48 8.83 -3.06
CA ARG A 31 -6.09 10.14 -3.32
C ARG A 31 -7.21 10.46 -2.33
N THR A 32 -8.00 9.47 -1.96
CA THR A 32 -9.21 9.68 -1.16
C THR A 32 -8.94 9.61 0.35
N ARG A 33 -8.11 8.66 0.78
CA ARG A 33 -7.79 8.36 2.19
C ARG A 33 -6.38 8.76 2.60
N GLY A 34 -5.51 9.13 1.67
CA GLY A 34 -4.14 9.56 1.98
C GLY A 34 -4.05 10.65 3.05
N PRO A 35 -4.83 11.74 2.99
CA PRO A 35 -4.81 12.78 4.04
C PRO A 35 -5.18 12.22 5.42
N SER A 36 -6.15 11.29 5.48
CA SER A 36 -6.59 10.64 6.71
C SER A 36 -5.55 9.66 7.25
N LEU A 37 -4.91 8.88 6.38
CA LEU A 37 -3.88 7.90 6.76
C LEU A 37 -2.58 8.58 7.22
N ALA A 38 -2.21 9.71 6.61
CA ALA A 38 -1.11 10.56 7.08
C ALA A 38 -1.44 11.22 8.42
N ALA A 39 -2.69 11.68 8.62
CA ALA A 39 -3.12 12.26 9.89
C ALA A 39 -3.13 11.24 11.04
N SER A 40 -3.44 9.97 10.75
CA SER A 40 -3.39 8.88 11.75
C SER A 40 -1.96 8.47 12.14
N GLY A 41 -0.94 8.88 11.39
CA GLY A 41 0.45 8.47 11.64
C GLY A 41 0.77 7.01 11.29
N ASP A 42 -0.20 6.28 10.74
CA ASP A 42 -0.03 4.92 10.22
C ASP A 42 0.69 4.92 8.86
N LEU A 43 0.59 6.02 8.10
CA LEU A 43 1.36 6.24 6.89
C LEU A 43 2.46 7.28 7.05
N PRO A 44 3.71 6.96 6.65
CA PRO A 44 4.72 7.96 6.42
C PRO A 44 4.38 8.81 5.18
N PHE A 45 4.72 10.09 5.29
CA PHE A 45 4.33 11.21 4.42
C PHE A 45 4.41 10.96 2.90
N TRP A 46 5.28 10.07 2.42
CA TRP A 46 5.45 9.78 1.00
C TRP A 46 4.45 8.79 0.41
N GLY A 47 3.60 8.14 1.22
CA GLY A 47 2.48 7.32 0.71
C GLY A 47 1.34 8.16 0.10
N VAL A 48 1.31 9.46 0.37
CA VAL A 48 0.12 10.31 0.15
C VAL A 48 0.35 11.40 -0.89
N VAL A 49 1.61 11.68 -1.25
CA VAL A 49 1.96 12.93 -1.93
C VAL A 49 1.93 12.80 -3.46
N ASP A 50 2.13 11.61 -4.03
CA ASP A 50 2.21 11.49 -5.49
C ASP A 50 1.78 10.13 -6.02
N ALA A 51 0.85 10.13 -7.00
CA ALA A 51 0.37 8.91 -7.65
C ALA A 51 1.49 8.17 -8.41
N ASP A 52 2.53 8.90 -8.81
CA ASP A 52 3.76 8.34 -9.39
C ASP A 52 4.57 7.54 -8.35
N ALA A 53 4.64 8.00 -7.10
CA ALA A 53 5.31 7.26 -6.03
C ALA A 53 4.55 5.98 -5.68
N SER A 54 3.21 6.03 -5.70
CA SER A 54 2.35 4.86 -5.53
C SER A 54 2.54 3.85 -6.66
N SER A 55 2.64 4.33 -7.90
CA SER A 55 2.91 3.51 -9.08
C SER A 55 4.26 2.81 -8.97
N ALA A 56 5.32 3.54 -8.62
CA ALA A 56 6.65 2.96 -8.42
C ALA A 56 6.69 1.93 -7.28
N LEU A 57 5.91 2.15 -6.21
CA LEU A 57 5.76 1.19 -5.13
C LEU A 57 5.01 -0.06 -5.60
N PHE A 58 3.99 0.10 -6.43
CA PHE A 58 3.23 -0.99 -7.02
C PHE A 58 4.10 -1.84 -7.95
N ASP A 59 4.87 -1.20 -8.84
CA ASP A 59 5.82 -1.87 -9.73
C ASP A 59 6.94 -2.59 -8.96
N ALA A 60 7.37 -2.05 -7.82
CA ALA A 60 8.36 -2.70 -6.95
C ALA A 60 7.78 -3.89 -6.16
N ALA A 61 6.48 -3.87 -5.88
CA ALA A 61 5.79 -4.92 -5.14
C ALA A 61 5.28 -6.06 -6.02
N GLY A 62 4.94 -5.78 -7.28
CA GLY A 62 4.45 -6.75 -8.26
C GLY A 62 5.58 -7.65 -8.77
N GLN A 63 6.14 -8.47 -7.88
CA GLN A 63 7.27 -9.35 -8.20
C GLN A 63 6.90 -10.47 -9.16
N ASN A 64 5.61 -10.79 -9.26
CA ASN A 64 5.08 -11.84 -10.12
C ASN A 64 4.54 -11.31 -11.47
N GLY A 65 4.59 -10.00 -11.72
CA GLY A 65 4.14 -9.40 -12.98
C GLY A 65 2.63 -9.44 -13.21
N ASP A 66 1.88 -9.74 -12.16
CA ASP A 66 0.43 -9.63 -12.08
C ASP A 66 -0.02 -8.18 -11.87
N SER A 67 -1.24 -7.89 -12.30
CA SER A 67 -1.84 -6.55 -12.19
C SER A 67 -2.40 -6.25 -10.80
N VAL A 68 -2.12 -7.12 -9.84
CA VAL A 68 -2.62 -7.10 -8.46
C VAL A 68 -1.49 -7.35 -7.47
N LEU A 69 -1.62 -6.83 -6.26
CA LEU A 69 -0.70 -7.10 -5.15
C LEU A 69 -1.42 -7.85 -4.05
N THR A 70 -0.82 -8.95 -3.60
CA THR A 70 -1.28 -9.64 -2.41
C THR A 70 -0.77 -8.94 -1.14
N LEU A 71 -1.41 -9.24 0.00
CA LEU A 71 -0.95 -8.76 1.31
C LEU A 71 0.52 -9.10 1.57
N GLU A 72 0.98 -10.29 1.15
CA GLU A 72 2.33 -10.74 1.38
C GLU A 72 3.36 -9.94 0.58
N GLU A 73 3.07 -9.67 -0.69
CA GLU A 73 3.93 -8.85 -1.56
C GLU A 73 3.98 -7.40 -1.11
N PHE A 74 2.81 -6.83 -0.79
CA PHE A 74 2.71 -5.50 -0.25
C PHE A 74 3.47 -5.38 1.06
N ALA A 75 3.23 -6.29 2.00
CA ALA A 75 3.92 -6.35 3.28
C ALA A 75 5.42 -6.47 3.10
N ALA A 76 5.91 -7.36 2.24
CA ALA A 76 7.35 -7.54 2.01
C ALA A 76 8.04 -6.24 1.55
N VAL A 77 7.39 -5.45 0.68
CA VAL A 77 7.95 -4.18 0.21
C VAL A 77 7.89 -3.09 1.27
N VAL A 78 6.75 -2.90 1.92
CA VAL A 78 6.59 -1.84 2.93
C VAL A 78 7.43 -2.16 4.17
N ASP A 79 7.47 -3.41 4.61
CA ASP A 79 8.27 -3.86 5.76
C ASP A 79 9.76 -3.62 5.51
N ARG A 80 10.27 -4.03 4.34
CA ARG A 80 11.65 -3.76 3.92
C ARG A 80 11.96 -2.27 3.81
N ARG A 81 11.02 -1.48 3.29
CA ARG A 81 11.26 -0.07 3.00
C ARG A 81 11.11 0.84 4.23
N PHE A 82 10.22 0.49 5.14
CA PHE A 82 10.03 1.21 6.40
C PHE A 82 10.84 0.66 7.56
N GLY A 83 11.43 -0.53 7.39
CA GLY A 83 12.04 -1.25 8.49
C GLY A 83 11.01 -1.61 9.57
N TRP A 84 9.74 -1.76 9.18
CA TRP A 84 8.80 -2.48 10.04
C TRP A 84 9.38 -3.91 10.14
N ARG A 85 9.51 -4.42 11.35
CA ARG A 85 10.07 -5.73 11.69
C ARG A 85 9.41 -6.18 12.99
#